data_AF-A0A1S9UF99-F1
#
_entry.id   AF-A0A1S9UF99-F1
#
_cell.length_a   1.000
_cell.length_b   1.000
_cell.length_c   1.000
_cell.angle_alpha   90.00
_cell.angle_beta   90.00
_cell.angle_gamma   90.00
#
_symmetry.space_group_name_H-M   'P 1'
#
loop_
_entity.id
_entity.type
_entity.pdbx_description
1 polymer ?
#
loop_
_entity_poly.entity_id
_entity_poly.type
_entity_poly.pdbx_seq_one_letter_code
_entity_poly.pdbx_strand_id
1 'polypeptide(L)'
;MVCLGINLLTSPIAFLIGGIAEYAGGVAYYGAYYAGDSETAPPLISRALYFLGGFLFIQGIPLLILLAAFGKFARAKKTKQV
;
A
#
# COMPACT_ATOMS: atom_id res chain seq x y z
N MET A 1 -22.41 -4.14 3.01
CA MET A 1 -21.50 -3.16 2.35
C MET A 1 -20.60 -2.40 3.32
N VAL A 2 -20.70 -2.60 4.64
CA VAL A 2 -19.84 -1.95 5.65
C VAL A 2 -18.38 -2.40 5.54
N CYS A 3 -18.12 -3.71 5.41
CA CYS A 3 -16.75 -4.22 5.30
C CYS A 3 -16.02 -3.70 4.05
N LEU A 4 -16.74 -3.45 2.94
CA LEU A 4 -16.16 -2.89 1.73
C LEU A 4 -15.69 -1.45 1.96
N GLY A 5 -16.53 -0.62 2.58
CA GLY A 5 -16.19 0.76 2.91
C GLY A 5 -15.01 0.84 3.88
N ILE A 6 -14.98 -0.04 4.89
CA ILE A 6 -13.87 -0.13 5.83
C ILE A 6 -12.57 -0.48 5.11
N ASN A 7 -12.57 -1.50 4.23
CA ASN A 7 -11.38 -1.90 3.45
C ASN A 7 -10.92 -0.79 2.49
N LEU A 8 -11.86 -0.06 1.87
CA LEU A 8 -11.52 1.05 0.97
C LEU A 8 -10.89 2.23 1.72
N LEU A 9 -11.25 2.45 2.98
CA LEU A 9 -10.73 3.54 3.80
C LEU A 9 -9.43 3.16 4.52
N THR A 10 -9.32 1.92 5.01
CA THR A 10 -8.11 1.41 5.66
C THR A 10 -6.94 1.28 4.69
N SER A 11 -7.20 1.02 3.41
CA SER A 11 -6.18 0.97 2.36
C SER A 11 -5.35 2.27 2.23
N PRO A 12 -5.94 3.45 1.94
CA PRO A 12 -5.19 4.70 1.86
C PRO A 12 -4.63 5.14 3.22
N ILE A 13 -5.29 4.82 4.34
CA ILE A 13 -4.79 5.14 5.68
C ILE A 13 -3.54 4.32 6.00
N ALA A 14 -3.55 3.02 5.74
CA ALA A 14 -2.38 2.15 5.91
C ALA A 14 -1.23 2.59 5.00
N PHE A 15 -1.55 2.99 3.75
CA PHE A 15 -0.59 3.57 2.82
C PHE A 15 0.06 4.85 3.39
N LEU A 16 -0.74 5.72 3.99
CA LEU A 16 -0.26 6.99 4.53
C LEU A 16 0.57 6.79 5.80
N ILE A 17 0.13 5.92 6.73
CA ILE A 17 0.83 5.63 7.99
C ILE A 17 2.18 4.98 7.74
N GLY A 18 2.22 3.92 6.93
CA GLY A 18 3.47 3.22 6.68
C GLY A 18 4.45 4.08 5.86
N GLY A 19 3.94 4.95 4.97
CA GLY A 19 4.75 5.95 4.30
C GLY A 19 5.38 6.97 5.26
N ILE A 20 4.70 7.37 6.34
CA ILE A 20 5.23 8.27 7.38
C ILE A 20 6.25 7.53 8.26
N ALA A 21 5.96 6.30 8.71
CA ALA A 21 6.85 5.52 9.56
C ALA A 21 8.21 5.25 8.88
N GLU A 22 8.19 4.87 7.60
CA GLU A 22 9.41 4.64 6.81
C GLU A 22 10.19 5.94 6.57
N TYR A 23 9.50 7.09 6.40
CA TYR A 23 10.14 8.40 6.28
C TYR A 23 10.84 8.79 7.59
N ALA A 24 10.18 8.61 8.72
CA ALA A 24 10.77 8.88 10.03
C ALA A 24 12.00 7.98 10.29
N GLY A 25 11.90 6.69 9.94
CA GLY A 25 13.03 5.75 10.03
C GLY A 25 14.19 6.15 9.12
N GLY A 26 13.92 6.55 7.87
CA GLY A 26 14.92 7.06 6.95
C GLY A 26 15.60 8.34 7.46
N VAL A 27 14.83 9.33 7.91
CA VAL A 27 15.39 10.57 8.48
C VAL A 27 16.26 10.28 9.69
N ALA A 28 15.87 9.35 10.57
CA ALA A 28 16.68 8.93 11.70
C ALA A 28 17.98 8.23 11.26
N TYR A 29 17.90 7.34 10.25
CA TYR A 29 19.06 6.60 9.75
C TYR A 29 20.06 7.51 9.01
N TYR A 30 19.56 8.42 8.16
CA TYR A 30 20.39 9.46 7.54
C TYR A 30 20.97 10.41 8.58
N GLY A 31 20.18 10.81 9.58
CA GLY A 31 20.64 11.63 10.70
C GLY A 31 21.79 10.97 11.47
N ALA A 32 21.67 9.67 11.77
CA ALA A 32 22.73 8.90 12.42
C ALA A 32 24.00 8.77 11.56
N TYR A 33 23.86 8.58 10.24
CA TYR A 33 25.00 8.56 9.32
C TYR A 33 25.74 9.90 9.28
N TYR A 34 25.02 11.02 9.19
CA TYR A 34 25.65 12.36 9.20
C TYR A 34 26.19 12.77 10.58
N ALA A 35 25.64 12.22 11.67
CA ALA A 35 26.17 12.40 13.02
C ALA A 35 27.45 11.59 13.27
N GLY A 36 27.80 10.64 12.40
CA GLY A 36 28.95 9.75 12.56
C GLY A 36 28.66 8.49 13.38
N ASP A 37 27.40 8.24 13.72
CA ASP A 37 26.97 7.07 14.52
C ASP A 37 26.76 5.80 13.68
N SER A 38 26.85 5.90 12.35
CA SER A 38 26.73 4.76 11.42
C SER A 38 27.76 4.83 10.30
N GLU A 39 28.56 3.76 10.13
CA GLU A 39 29.57 3.65 9.07
C GLU A 39 29.00 3.19 7.72
N THR A 40 27.73 2.75 7.69
CA THR A 40 27.08 2.26 6.47
C THR A 40 26.26 3.36 5.81
N ALA A 41 26.62 3.69 4.57
CA ALA A 41 25.88 4.62 3.74
C ALA A 41 24.41 4.17 3.62
N PRO A 42 23.45 5.08 3.84
CA PRO A 42 22.02 4.74 3.77
C PRO A 42 21.67 4.16 2.39
N PRO A 43 20.91 3.06 2.32
CA PRO A 43 20.51 2.49 1.05
C PRO A 43 19.64 3.48 0.27
N LEU A 44 19.98 3.71 -1.01
CA LEU A 44 19.21 4.53 -1.97
C LEU A 44 17.87 3.91 -2.39
N ILE A 45 17.49 2.79 -1.75
CA ILE A 45 16.28 2.05 -2.06
C ILE A 45 15.08 2.99 -1.96
N SER A 46 14.37 3.11 -3.09
CA SER A 46 13.29 4.06 -3.22
C SER A 46 12.15 3.68 -2.28
N ARG A 47 11.85 4.56 -1.32
CA ARG A 47 10.70 4.53 -0.38
C ARG A 47 9.41 4.00 -1.00
N ALA A 48 9.19 4.32 -2.27
CA ALA A 48 8.02 3.87 -3.00
C ALA A 48 8.01 2.35 -3.26
N LEU A 49 9.16 1.70 -3.52
CA LEU A 49 9.22 0.32 -4.01
C LEU A 49 8.93 -0.73 -2.91
N TYR A 50 9.54 -0.62 -1.73
CA TYR A 50 9.26 -1.54 -0.61
C TYR A 50 7.82 -1.40 -0.12
N PHE A 51 7.39 -0.14 -0.03
CA PHE A 51 6.06 0.19 0.45
C PHE A 51 4.97 -0.21 -0.52
N LEU A 52 5.18 0.04 -1.82
CA LEU A 52 4.31 -0.43 -2.90
C LEU A 52 4.27 -1.97 -2.94
N GLY A 53 5.40 -2.64 -2.71
CA GLY A 53 5.45 -4.11 -2.61
C GLY A 53 4.53 -4.64 -1.50
N GLY A 54 4.68 -4.16 -0.26
CA GLY A 54 3.85 -4.57 0.88
C GLY A 54 2.37 -4.21 0.71
N PHE A 55 2.08 -3.00 0.25
CA PHE A 55 0.72 -2.52 0.03
C PHE A 55 -0.01 -3.32 -1.07
N LEU A 56 0.66 -3.58 -2.20
CA LEU A 56 0.08 -4.36 -3.29
C LEU A 56 -0.19 -5.80 -2.87
N PHE A 57 0.65 -6.39 -2.02
CA PHE A 57 0.47 -7.77 -1.56
C PHE A 57 -0.68 -7.91 -0.55
N ILE A 58 -0.76 -7.01 0.43
CA ILE A 58 -1.73 -7.10 1.53
C ILE A 58 -3.12 -6.63 1.10
N GLN A 59 -3.18 -5.58 0.27
CA GLN A 59 -4.44 -4.91 -0.04
C GLN A 59 -4.69 -4.81 -1.55
N GLY A 60 -3.66 -4.58 -2.37
CA GLY A 60 -3.80 -4.47 -3.82
C GLY A 60 -4.41 -5.72 -4.46
N ILE A 61 -3.84 -6.90 -4.21
CA ILE A 61 -4.30 -8.18 -4.76
C ILE A 61 -5.76 -8.47 -4.34
N PRO A 62 -6.13 -8.41 -3.04
CA PRO A 62 -7.52 -8.59 -2.62
C PRO A 62 -8.51 -7.61 -3.28
N LEU A 63 -8.12 -6.35 -3.45
CA LEU A 63 -8.99 -5.31 -4.04
C LEU A 63 -9.17 -5.53 -5.55
N LEU A 64 -8.13 -6.01 -6.24
CA LEU A 64 -8.17 -6.36 -7.66
C LEU A 64 -9.07 -7.58 -7.92
N ILE A 65 -8.96 -8.61 -7.10
CA ILE A 65 -9.84 -9.80 -7.14
C ILE A 65 -11.30 -9.38 -6.92
N LEU A 66 -11.54 -8.50 -5.95
CA LEU A 66 -12.88 -8.00 -5.64
C LEU A 66 -13.47 -7.17 -6.77
N LEU A 67 -12.68 -6.30 -7.40
CA LEU A 67 -13.09 -5.51 -8.55
C LEU A 67 -13.43 -6.40 -9.75
N ALA A 68 -12.63 -7.44 -10.00
CA ALA A 68 -12.89 -8.43 -11.04
C ALA A 68 -14.19 -9.21 -10.78
N ALA A 69 -14.46 -9.57 -9.51
CA ALA A 69 -15.71 -10.22 -9.12
C ALA A 69 -16.93 -9.31 -9.34
N PHE A 70 -16.84 -8.04 -8.96
CA PHE A 70 -17.89 -7.04 -9.24
C PHE A 70 -18.09 -6.81 -10.74
N GLY A 71 -17.01 -6.75 -11.52
CA GLY A 71 -17.07 -6.64 -12.98
C GLY A 71 -17.81 -7.81 -13.62
N LYS A 72 -17.51 -9.04 -13.19
CA LYS A 72 -18.24 -10.25 -13.63
C LYS A 72 -19.71 -10.21 -13.21
N PHE A 73 -20.01 -9.81 -11.98
CA PHE A 73 -21.38 -9.71 -11.48
C PHE A 73 -22.21 -8.68 -12.25
N ALA A 74 -21.65 -7.50 -12.52
CA ALA A 74 -22.30 -6.45 -13.31
C ALA A 74 -22.53 -6.88 -14.77
N ARG A 75 -21.56 -7.58 -15.37
CA ARG A 75 -21.69 -8.15 -16.71
C ARG A 75 -22.80 -9.21 -16.77
N ALA A 76 -22.84 -10.13 -15.80
CA ALA A 76 -23.87 -11.18 -15.73
C ALA A 76 -25.27 -10.62 -15.52
N LYS A 77 -25.43 -9.52 -14.76
CA LYS A 77 -26.71 -8.80 -14.64
C LYS A 77 -27.18 -8.22 -15.97
N LYS A 78 -26.26 -7.67 -16.78
CA LYS A 78 -26.61 -7.16 -18.12
C LYS A 78 -27.06 -8.26 -19.08
N THR A 79 -26.55 -9.49 -18.95
CA THR A 79 -26.92 -10.61 -19.84
C THR A 79 -28.26 -11.25 -19.48
N LYS A 80 -28.70 -11.17 -18.23
CA LYS A 80 -30.00 -11.70 -17.78
C LYS A 80 -31.18 -10.75 -17.97
N GLN A 81 -30.92 -9.50 -18.39
CA GLN A 81 -31.95 -8.48 -18.58
C GLN A 81 -32.28 -8.25 -20.07
N VAL A 82 -31.89 -9.20 -20.94
CA VAL A 82 -32.28 -9.28 -22.36
C VAL A 82 -33.24 -10.44 -22.54
#